data_AF-A0A8R1EB02-F1
#
_entry.id   AF-A0A8R1EB02-F1
#
_cell.length_a   1.000
_cell.length_b   1.000
_cell.length_c   1.000
_cell.angle_alpha   90.00
_cell.angle_beta   90.00
_cell.angle_gamma   90.00
#
_symmetry.space_group_name_H-M   'P 1'
#
loop_
_entity.id
_entity.type
_entity.pdbx_description
1 polymer ?
#
loop_
_entity_poly.entity_id
_entity_poly.type
_entity_poly.pdbx_seq_one_letter_code
_entity_poly.pdbx_strand_id
1 'polypeptide(L)'
;MLFSGASTAKPKKDEKKDKKSDRDEKYELQEQVFIRWANHRLGTERLTDYKSLQDGSNAIFVYQAIVGQAMAVLGNPADDWPNILQYVGDTKINAQEVMEGQQKAVLAAWWQLVQFFWKNHAPMQLREEKLSEAIKQWCIEVTKAYEEIDVYDFTSSFRDGHAFNYLIHSYDKKLINLTKTAEMSAIDRIENAFSVAEKKWKVPRLLSPKGEHF
;
A
#
# COMPACT_ATOMS: atom_id res chain seq x y z
N MET A 1 33.25 -38.02 25.95
CA MET A 1 33.77 -37.21 24.82
C MET A 1 33.49 -38.03 23.56
N LEU A 2 32.92 -37.57 22.44
CA LEU A 2 32.35 -36.32 21.91
C LEU A 2 31.53 -36.79 20.68
N PHE A 3 30.25 -36.42 20.55
CA PHE A 3 29.52 -36.59 19.29
C PHE A 3 29.59 -35.26 18.52
N SER A 4 30.27 -35.26 17.37
CA SER A 4 30.34 -34.13 16.44
C SER A 4 29.15 -34.15 15.49
N GLY A 5 28.45 -33.01 15.40
CA GLY A 5 27.21 -32.84 14.67
C GLY A 5 27.35 -32.81 13.15
N ALA A 6 26.32 -33.29 12.48
CA ALA A 6 26.09 -33.08 11.05
C ALA A 6 25.31 -31.78 10.86
N SER A 7 25.91 -30.79 10.20
CA SER A 7 25.22 -29.61 9.69
C SER A 7 24.55 -29.98 8.37
N THR A 8 23.22 -30.10 8.37
CA THR A 8 22.44 -30.30 7.15
C THR A 8 22.31 -28.96 6.42
N ALA A 9 23.13 -28.77 5.38
CA ALA A 9 22.94 -27.67 4.44
C ALA A 9 21.66 -27.92 3.64
N LYS A 10 20.68 -27.00 3.72
CA LYS A 10 19.52 -27.01 2.81
C LYS A 10 19.99 -26.77 1.36
N PRO A 11 19.40 -27.46 0.36
CA PRO A 11 19.82 -27.33 -1.03
C PRO A 11 19.39 -25.99 -1.66
N LYS A 12 20.33 -25.30 -2.30
CA LYS A 12 20.18 -23.96 -2.95
C LYS A 12 19.04 -23.82 -3.97
N LYS A 13 18.47 -24.92 -4.47
CA LYS A 13 17.40 -24.90 -5.47
C LYS A 13 16.04 -24.56 -4.86
N ASP A 14 15.81 -25.00 -3.63
CA ASP A 14 14.56 -24.75 -2.91
C ASP A 14 14.50 -23.29 -2.43
N GLU A 15 15.61 -22.75 -1.88
CA GLU A 15 15.69 -21.33 -1.50
C GLU A 15 15.45 -20.35 -2.66
N LYS A 16 15.81 -20.71 -3.89
CA LYS A 16 15.58 -19.86 -5.08
C LYS A 16 14.14 -19.89 -5.55
N LYS A 17 13.44 -21.01 -5.32
CA LYS A 17 12.01 -21.17 -5.63
C LYS A 17 11.16 -20.43 -4.61
N ASP A 18 11.48 -20.56 -3.32
CA ASP A 18 10.78 -19.89 -2.22
C ASP A 18 10.93 -18.36 -2.31
N LYS A 19 12.14 -17.85 -2.61
CA LYS A 19 12.35 -16.41 -2.84
C LYS A 19 11.62 -15.85 -4.07
N LYS A 20 11.26 -16.71 -5.03
CA LYS A 20 10.51 -16.31 -6.22
C LYS A 20 9.03 -16.22 -5.89
N SER A 21 8.46 -17.20 -5.19
CA SER A 21 7.06 -17.14 -4.73
C SER A 21 6.80 -15.95 -3.81
N ASP A 22 7.68 -15.70 -2.83
CA ASP A 22 7.52 -14.55 -1.91
C ASP A 22 7.51 -13.19 -2.64
N ARG A 23 8.23 -13.11 -3.77
CA ARG A 23 8.30 -11.90 -4.58
C ARG A 23 7.03 -11.74 -5.40
N ASP A 24 6.57 -12.83 -6.02
CA ASP A 24 5.39 -12.83 -6.86
C ASP A 24 4.16 -12.48 -6.01
N GLU A 25 4.04 -13.04 -4.79
CA GLU A 25 2.99 -12.70 -3.81
C GLU A 25 3.01 -11.22 -3.39
N LYS A 26 4.21 -10.66 -3.15
CA LYS A 26 4.34 -9.22 -2.83
C LYS A 26 3.86 -8.34 -3.97
N TYR A 27 4.14 -8.72 -5.21
CA TYR A 27 3.68 -7.96 -6.37
C TYR A 27 2.17 -8.10 -6.59
N GLU A 28 1.62 -9.29 -6.39
CA GLU A 28 0.17 -9.50 -6.42
C GLU A 28 -0.54 -8.65 -5.35
N LEU A 29 0.01 -8.59 -4.13
CA LEU A 29 -0.53 -7.72 -3.09
C LEU A 29 -0.49 -6.24 -3.50
N GLN A 30 0.63 -5.77 -4.04
CA GLN A 30 0.76 -4.38 -4.52
C GLN A 30 -0.22 -4.06 -5.65
N GLU A 31 -0.38 -4.97 -6.61
CA GLU A 31 -1.37 -4.86 -7.69
C GLU A 31 -2.77 -4.66 -7.11
N GLN A 32 -3.19 -5.56 -6.20
CA GLN A 32 -4.52 -5.50 -5.60
C GLN A 32 -4.74 -4.21 -4.81
N VAL A 33 -3.72 -3.73 -4.10
CA VAL A 33 -3.77 -2.44 -3.39
C VAL A 33 -3.95 -1.28 -4.37
N PHE A 34 -3.19 -1.23 -5.47
CA PHE A 34 -3.30 -0.16 -6.46
C PHE A 34 -4.65 -0.17 -7.18
N ILE A 35 -5.16 -1.35 -7.55
CA ILE A 35 -6.49 -1.49 -8.15
C ILE A 35 -7.57 -0.94 -7.22
N ARG A 36 -7.58 -1.38 -5.95
CA ARG A 36 -8.59 -0.91 -4.97
C ARG A 36 -8.46 0.57 -4.69
N TRP A 37 -7.24 1.09 -4.59
CA TRP A 37 -6.98 2.50 -4.36
C TRP A 37 -7.47 3.37 -5.53
N ALA A 38 -7.14 2.97 -6.77
CA ALA A 38 -7.59 3.65 -7.98
C ALA A 38 -9.12 3.65 -8.09
N ASN A 39 -9.75 2.49 -7.92
CA ASN A 39 -11.20 2.35 -7.97
C ASN A 39 -11.91 3.20 -6.91
N HIS A 40 -11.40 3.20 -5.66
CA HIS A 40 -11.93 4.09 -4.62
C HIS A 40 -11.81 5.56 -5.01
N ARG A 41 -10.68 5.98 -5.60
CA ARG A 41 -10.46 7.37 -6.00
C ARG A 41 -11.38 7.82 -7.14
N LEU A 42 -11.72 6.90 -8.04
CA LEU A 42 -12.62 7.11 -9.16
C LEU A 42 -14.10 6.96 -8.78
N GLY A 43 -14.41 6.27 -7.67
CA GLY A 43 -15.78 5.86 -7.35
C GLY A 43 -16.36 4.85 -8.34
N THR A 44 -15.50 3.97 -8.90
CA THR A 44 -15.88 2.97 -9.93
C THR A 44 -15.24 1.62 -9.64
N GLU A 45 -15.62 0.57 -10.38
CA GLU A 45 -14.93 -0.73 -10.41
C GLU A 45 -14.26 -0.97 -11.78
N ARG A 46 -13.75 0.10 -12.39
CA ARG A 46 -13.20 0.07 -13.75
C ARG A 46 -11.92 -0.76 -13.86
N LEU A 47 -11.06 -0.69 -12.84
CA LEU A 47 -9.84 -1.47 -12.81
C LEU A 47 -10.15 -2.84 -12.22
N THR A 48 -9.95 -3.90 -12.99
CA THR A 48 -10.33 -5.27 -12.59
C THR A 48 -9.14 -6.20 -12.48
N ASP A 49 -8.03 -5.88 -13.14
CA ASP A 49 -6.86 -6.74 -13.25
C ASP A 49 -5.57 -5.94 -13.52
N TYR A 50 -4.45 -6.66 -13.59
CA TYR A 50 -3.15 -6.12 -13.96
C TYR A 50 -3.12 -5.39 -15.32
N LYS A 51 -3.93 -5.78 -16.31
CA LYS A 51 -3.99 -5.09 -17.61
C LYS A 51 -4.61 -3.71 -17.47
N SER A 52 -5.56 -3.57 -16.56
CA SER A 52 -6.15 -2.27 -16.21
C SER A 52 -5.09 -1.28 -15.68
N LEU A 53 -4.04 -1.80 -15.03
CA LEU A 53 -2.89 -1.00 -14.58
C LEU A 53 -1.92 -0.63 -15.71
N GLN A 54 -1.97 -1.28 -16.87
CA GLN A 54 -1.16 -0.92 -18.05
C GLN A 54 -1.86 0.09 -18.95
N ASP A 55 -3.18 0.18 -18.85
CA ASP A 55 -3.99 1.12 -19.62
C ASP A 55 -3.77 2.55 -19.10
N GLY A 56 -3.03 3.34 -19.88
CA GLY A 56 -2.71 4.73 -19.54
C GLY A 56 -3.93 5.63 -19.39
N SER A 57 -5.06 5.29 -20.01
CA SER A 57 -6.31 6.03 -19.84
C SER A 57 -6.83 5.96 -18.39
N ASN A 58 -6.64 4.81 -17.71
CA ASN A 58 -6.97 4.68 -16.29
C ASN A 58 -6.07 5.53 -15.42
N ALA A 59 -4.78 5.62 -15.75
CA ALA A 59 -3.83 6.51 -15.08
C ALA A 59 -4.22 7.99 -15.25
N ILE A 60 -4.68 8.39 -16.44
CA ILE A 60 -5.23 9.72 -16.71
C ILE A 60 -6.44 10.01 -15.83
N PHE A 61 -7.41 9.10 -15.75
CA PHE A 61 -8.60 9.31 -14.91
C PHE A 61 -8.22 9.45 -13.43
N VAL A 62 -7.27 8.66 -12.94
CA VAL A 62 -6.81 8.77 -11.56
C VAL A 62 -6.10 10.09 -11.33
N TYR A 63 -5.23 10.52 -12.23
CA TYR A 63 -4.59 11.84 -12.16
C TYR A 63 -5.63 12.96 -12.12
N GLN A 64 -6.60 12.96 -13.03
CA GLN A 64 -7.69 13.94 -13.07
C GLN A 64 -8.47 13.98 -11.76
N ALA A 65 -8.76 12.79 -11.21
CA ALA A 65 -9.40 12.68 -9.93
C ALA A 65 -8.55 13.36 -8.85
N ILE A 66 -7.23 13.11 -8.80
CA ILE A 66 -6.29 13.73 -7.85
C ILE A 66 -6.31 15.26 -7.94
N VAL A 67 -6.18 15.84 -9.14
CA VAL A 67 -6.09 17.30 -9.32
C VAL A 67 -7.44 18.01 -9.34
N GLY A 68 -8.54 17.27 -9.50
CA GLY A 68 -9.89 17.83 -9.63
C GLY A 68 -10.11 18.62 -10.93
N GLN A 69 -9.29 18.38 -11.95
CA GLN A 69 -9.35 19.05 -13.25
C GLN A 69 -9.41 18.02 -14.38
N ALA A 70 -10.27 18.27 -15.37
CA ALA A 70 -10.36 17.43 -16.56
C ALA A 70 -9.12 17.65 -17.44
N MET A 71 -8.52 16.55 -17.90
CA MET A 71 -7.53 16.56 -18.98
C MET A 71 -8.17 15.98 -20.23
N ALA A 72 -7.71 16.40 -21.41
CA ALA A 72 -8.05 15.65 -22.62
C ALA A 72 -7.47 14.24 -22.48
N VAL A 73 -8.30 13.21 -22.66
CA VAL A 73 -7.78 11.87 -22.97
C VAL A 73 -7.13 12.03 -24.33
N LEU A 74 -5.81 11.89 -24.36
CA LEU A 74 -5.07 11.97 -25.60
C LEU A 74 -5.48 10.70 -26.35
N GLY A 75 -6.20 10.84 -27.46
CA GLY A 75 -6.81 9.71 -28.17
C GLY A 75 -5.83 8.64 -28.70
N ASN A 76 -4.54 8.74 -28.34
CA ASN A 76 -3.48 7.82 -28.65
C ASN A 76 -2.91 7.21 -27.34
N PRO A 77 -3.19 5.93 -27.05
CA PRO A 77 -2.68 5.24 -25.85
C PRO A 77 -1.16 5.25 -25.70
N ALA A 78 -0.41 5.40 -26.80
CA ALA A 78 1.05 5.49 -26.77
C ALA A 78 1.56 6.76 -26.05
N ASP A 79 0.73 7.80 -25.97
CA ASP A 79 1.08 9.08 -25.35
C ASP A 79 0.64 9.14 -23.87
N ASP A 80 -0.27 8.27 -23.42
CA ASP A 80 -0.87 8.40 -22.08
C ASP A 80 0.15 8.27 -20.94
N TRP A 81 0.95 7.21 -20.92
CA TRP A 81 1.98 7.01 -19.89
C TRP A 81 3.10 8.04 -19.92
N PRO A 82 3.70 8.37 -21.09
CA PRO A 82 4.67 9.45 -21.17
C PRO A 82 4.15 10.77 -20.57
N ASN A 83 2.90 11.15 -20.89
CA ASN A 83 2.31 12.37 -20.37
C ASN A 83 2.04 12.29 -18.87
N ILE A 84 1.51 11.17 -18.38
CA ILE A 84 1.26 11.01 -16.94
C ILE A 84 2.56 11.08 -16.14
N LEU A 85 3.62 10.40 -16.58
CA LEU A 85 4.93 10.45 -15.93
C LEU A 85 5.48 11.89 -15.93
N GLN A 86 5.32 12.62 -17.02
CA GLN A 86 5.69 14.04 -17.07
C GLN A 86 4.87 14.89 -16.08
N TYR A 87 3.55 14.71 -16.00
CA TYR A 87 2.69 15.49 -15.11
C TYR A 87 2.96 15.21 -13.62
N VAL A 88 3.25 13.96 -13.25
CA VAL A 88 3.63 13.62 -11.87
C VAL A 88 5.10 13.97 -11.56
N GLY A 89 5.86 14.39 -12.58
CA GLY A 89 7.25 14.82 -12.46
C GLY A 89 8.25 13.66 -12.32
N ASP A 90 7.96 12.48 -12.87
CA ASP A 90 8.89 11.36 -12.92
C ASP A 90 9.60 11.30 -14.29
N THR A 91 10.93 11.28 -14.24
CA THR A 91 11.81 11.20 -15.44
C THR A 91 12.60 9.89 -15.51
N LYS A 92 12.34 8.94 -14.60
CA LYS A 92 13.14 7.73 -14.41
C LYS A 92 12.41 6.49 -14.93
N ILE A 93 11.10 6.45 -14.80
CA ILE A 93 10.28 5.33 -15.25
C ILE A 93 10.19 5.36 -16.78
N ASN A 94 10.46 4.22 -17.40
CA ASN A 94 10.32 4.06 -18.84
C ASN A 94 8.87 3.76 -19.19
N ALA A 95 8.18 4.71 -19.84
CA ALA A 95 6.78 4.54 -20.24
C ALA A 95 6.55 3.33 -21.15
N GLN A 96 7.52 3.01 -22.03
CA GLN A 96 7.42 1.85 -22.92
C GLN A 96 7.38 0.55 -22.12
N GLU A 97 8.18 0.43 -21.07
CA GLU A 97 8.16 -0.75 -20.18
C GLU A 97 6.84 -0.88 -19.42
N VAL A 98 6.19 0.24 -19.08
CA VAL A 98 4.85 0.22 -18.47
C VAL A 98 3.82 -0.32 -19.47
N MET A 99 3.84 0.18 -20.70
CA MET A 99 2.92 -0.25 -21.78
C MET A 99 3.14 -1.70 -22.21
N GLU A 100 4.38 -2.19 -22.12
CA GLU A 100 4.72 -3.60 -22.36
C GLU A 100 4.39 -4.51 -21.17
N GLY A 101 3.89 -3.95 -20.07
CA GLY A 101 3.46 -4.70 -18.90
C GLY A 101 4.60 -5.18 -18.00
N GLN A 102 5.79 -4.57 -18.08
CA GLN A 102 6.92 -4.92 -17.22
C GLN A 102 6.58 -4.59 -15.75
N GLN A 103 6.52 -5.64 -14.94
CA GLN A 103 5.97 -5.60 -13.58
C GLN A 103 6.52 -4.50 -12.68
N LYS A 104 7.84 -4.28 -12.70
CA LYS A 104 8.45 -3.24 -11.88
C LYS A 104 8.10 -1.85 -12.37
N ALA A 105 8.07 -1.62 -13.68
CA ALA A 105 7.72 -0.35 -14.28
C ALA A 105 6.26 0.02 -14.00
N VAL A 106 5.33 -0.93 -14.19
CA VAL A 106 3.89 -0.72 -13.89
C VAL A 106 3.70 -0.36 -12.42
N LEU A 107 4.22 -1.17 -11.49
CA LEU A 107 4.06 -0.91 -10.06
C LEU A 107 4.75 0.39 -9.62
N ALA A 108 5.91 0.73 -10.21
CA ALA A 108 6.58 2.00 -9.96
C ALA A 108 5.74 3.19 -10.45
N ALA A 109 5.10 3.10 -11.62
CA ALA A 109 4.28 4.17 -12.17
C ALA A 109 3.05 4.45 -11.31
N TRP A 110 2.37 3.39 -10.84
CA TRP A 110 1.26 3.52 -9.90
C TRP A 110 1.69 4.06 -8.53
N TRP A 111 2.87 3.65 -8.06
CA TRP A 111 3.45 4.26 -6.86
C TRP A 111 3.72 5.75 -7.02
N GLN A 112 4.13 6.21 -8.21
CA GLN A 112 4.27 7.65 -8.47
C GLN A 112 2.95 8.40 -8.41
N LEU A 113 1.85 7.81 -8.88
CA LEU A 113 0.51 8.40 -8.71
C LEU A 113 0.12 8.52 -7.22
N VAL A 114 0.46 7.54 -6.38
CA VAL A 114 0.24 7.62 -4.93
C VAL A 114 1.10 8.72 -4.29
N GLN A 115 2.37 8.84 -4.67
CA GLN A 115 3.23 9.93 -4.21
C GLN A 115 2.73 11.29 -4.68
N PHE A 116 2.23 11.38 -5.91
CA PHE A 116 1.63 12.60 -6.43
C PHE A 116 0.35 12.97 -5.66
N PHE A 117 -0.49 11.99 -5.32
CA PHE A 117 -1.63 12.20 -4.44
C PHE A 117 -1.19 12.79 -3.08
N TRP A 118 -0.16 12.24 -2.45
CA TRP A 118 0.39 12.77 -1.20
C TRP A 118 0.78 14.24 -1.31
N LYS A 119 1.57 14.60 -2.32
CA LYS A 119 2.00 15.99 -2.54
C LYS A 119 0.83 16.97 -2.67
N ASN A 120 -0.28 16.52 -3.26
CA ASN A 120 -1.47 17.37 -3.48
C ASN A 120 -2.40 17.44 -2.26
N HIS A 121 -2.54 16.35 -1.49
CA HIS A 121 -3.58 16.19 -0.47
C HIS A 121 -3.08 16.10 0.97
N ALA A 122 -1.77 15.92 1.19
CA ALA A 122 -1.22 15.92 2.55
C ALA A 122 -1.43 17.28 3.24
N PRO A 123 -1.44 17.31 4.59
CA PRO A 123 -1.37 18.55 5.36
C PRO A 123 -0.21 19.41 4.86
N MET A 124 -0.43 20.72 4.75
CA MET A 124 0.51 21.65 4.07
C MET A 124 1.94 21.54 4.60
N GLN A 125 2.09 21.25 5.90
CA GLN A 125 3.37 21.11 6.59
C GLN A 125 4.15 19.84 6.20
N LEU A 126 3.46 18.80 5.72
CA LEU A 126 4.02 17.49 5.42
C LEU A 126 4.19 17.21 3.92
N ARG A 127 3.74 18.11 3.04
CA ARG A 127 3.72 17.88 1.57
C ARG A 127 5.11 17.67 0.97
N GLU A 128 6.12 18.35 1.53
CA GLU A 128 7.51 18.25 1.08
C GLU A 128 8.25 17.05 1.69
N GLU A 129 7.69 16.44 2.74
CA GLU A 129 8.26 15.25 3.34
C GLU A 129 7.93 14.01 2.50
N LYS A 130 8.82 13.01 2.55
CA LYS A 130 8.52 11.72 1.93
C LYS A 130 7.35 11.09 2.68
N LEU A 131 6.33 10.68 1.92
CA LEU A 131 5.13 9.99 2.41
C LEU A 131 5.46 8.95 3.51
N SER A 132 6.43 8.08 3.26
CA SER A 132 6.80 7.01 4.21
C SER A 132 7.38 7.53 5.51
N GLU A 133 8.17 8.61 5.47
CA GLU A 133 8.81 9.20 6.64
C GLU A 133 7.76 9.96 7.47
N ALA A 134 6.95 10.79 6.82
CA ALA A 134 5.88 11.57 7.46
C ALA A 134 4.83 10.67 8.14
N ILE A 135 4.33 9.63 7.45
CA ILE A 135 3.36 8.71 8.03
C ILE A 135 3.96 7.88 9.16
N LYS A 136 5.24 7.49 9.06
CA LYS A 136 5.91 6.73 10.13
C LYS A 136 6.04 7.59 11.38
N GLN A 137 6.48 8.83 11.22
CA GLN A 137 6.61 9.78 12.32
C GLN A 137 5.25 10.06 12.97
N TRP A 138 4.21 10.27 12.17
CA TRP A 138 2.85 10.42 12.66
C TRP A 138 2.39 9.21 13.48
N CYS A 139 2.63 7.97 13.01
CA CYS A 139 2.30 6.78 13.77
C CYS A 139 3.00 6.74 15.13
N ILE A 140 4.31 7.02 15.16
CA ILE A 140 5.11 7.06 16.39
C ILE A 140 4.55 8.08 17.38
N GLU A 141 4.27 9.30 16.91
CA GLU A 141 3.77 10.38 17.76
C GLU A 141 2.41 10.07 18.36
N VAL A 142 1.51 9.52 17.52
CA VAL A 142 0.15 9.17 17.92
C VAL A 142 0.14 8.01 18.93
N THR A 143 1.04 7.04 18.79
CA THR A 143 1.11 5.90 19.70
C THR A 143 1.97 6.13 20.93
N LYS A 144 2.72 7.24 21.02
CA LYS A 144 3.66 7.53 22.12
C LYS A 144 3.05 7.48 23.53
N ALA A 145 1.74 7.71 23.66
CA ALA A 145 1.05 7.72 24.95
C ALA A 145 0.64 6.31 25.44
N TYR A 146 0.84 5.26 24.64
CA TYR A 146 0.52 3.89 25.00
C TYR A 146 1.81 3.14 25.32
N GLU A 147 1.91 2.57 26.52
CA GLU A 147 3.10 1.82 26.96
C GLU A 147 3.16 0.42 26.34
N GLU A 148 2.02 -0.09 25.87
CA GLU A 148 1.86 -1.45 25.35
C GLU A 148 2.25 -1.61 23.88
N ILE A 149 2.61 -0.52 23.18
CA ILE A 149 2.93 -0.56 21.76
C ILE A 149 4.01 0.44 21.34
N ASP A 150 4.95 -0.07 20.54
CA ASP A 150 5.93 0.73 19.80
C ASP A 150 5.80 0.50 18.30
N VAL A 151 5.63 1.58 17.54
CA VAL A 151 5.61 1.53 16.07
C VAL A 151 6.95 1.99 15.51
N TYR A 152 7.62 1.13 14.74
CA TYR A 152 8.95 1.42 14.18
C TYR A 152 9.08 1.08 12.69
N ASP A 153 8.16 0.32 12.11
CA ASP A 153 8.11 0.03 10.69
C ASP A 153 6.65 -0.13 10.18
N PHE A 154 6.50 -0.35 8.87
CA PHE A 154 5.19 -0.64 8.24
C PHE A 154 4.97 -2.13 7.96
N THR A 155 5.76 -2.99 8.60
CA THR A 155 5.74 -4.43 8.41
C THR A 155 5.42 -5.11 9.73
N SER A 156 6.45 -5.35 10.55
CA SER A 156 6.33 -6.10 11.79
C SER A 156 5.49 -5.38 12.84
N SER A 157 5.55 -4.04 12.92
CA SER A 157 4.74 -3.27 13.87
C SER A 157 3.24 -3.33 13.59
N PHE A 158 2.83 -3.68 12.36
CA PHE A 158 1.41 -3.74 11.96
C PHE A 158 0.90 -5.17 11.76
N ARG A 159 1.81 -6.16 11.73
CA ARG A 159 1.50 -7.56 11.43
C ARG A 159 0.50 -8.19 12.37
N ASP A 160 0.59 -7.87 13.65
CA ASP A 160 -0.28 -8.46 14.67
C ASP A 160 -1.61 -7.71 14.83
N GLY A 161 -1.81 -6.59 14.13
CA GLY A 161 -3.02 -5.78 14.17
C GLY A 161 -3.15 -4.80 15.33
N HIS A 162 -2.23 -4.75 16.30
CA HIS A 162 -2.34 -3.83 17.42
C HIS A 162 -2.22 -2.37 16.98
N ALA A 163 -1.21 -2.05 16.17
CA ALA A 163 -0.98 -0.67 15.70
C ALA A 163 -2.22 -0.04 15.07
N PHE A 164 -2.95 -0.78 14.22
CA PHE A 164 -4.18 -0.26 13.62
C PHE A 164 -5.24 0.11 14.67
N ASN A 165 -5.42 -0.72 15.70
CA ASN A 165 -6.43 -0.48 16.74
C ASN A 165 -6.03 0.70 17.64
N TYR A 166 -4.75 0.82 18.01
CA TYR A 166 -4.25 1.95 18.81
C TYR A 166 -4.34 3.28 18.05
N LEU A 167 -4.03 3.31 16.76
CA LEU A 167 -4.19 4.50 15.93
C LEU A 167 -5.66 4.98 15.91
N ILE A 168 -6.62 4.07 15.76
CA ILE A 168 -8.06 4.43 15.80
C ILE A 168 -8.47 4.91 17.20
N HIS A 169 -8.04 4.20 18.25
CA HIS A 169 -8.34 4.55 19.64
C HIS A 169 -7.79 5.93 20.03
N SER A 170 -6.61 6.31 19.50
CA SER A 170 -6.02 7.63 19.73
C SER A 170 -6.89 8.78 19.23
N TYR A 171 -7.65 8.55 18.15
CA TYR A 171 -8.53 9.54 17.56
C TYR A 171 -9.87 9.60 18.28
N ASP A 172 -10.46 8.44 18.59
CA ASP A 172 -11.65 8.34 19.43
C ASP A 172 -11.63 7.05 20.28
N LYS A 173 -11.41 7.23 21.59
CA LYS A 173 -11.32 6.15 22.57
C LYS A 173 -12.57 5.27 22.64
N LYS A 174 -13.73 5.77 22.19
CA LYS A 174 -15.00 5.02 22.24
C LYS A 174 -15.15 4.00 21.12
N LEU A 175 -14.32 4.08 20.08
CA LEU A 175 -14.44 3.23 18.90
C LEU A 175 -13.79 1.86 19.06
N ILE A 176 -12.85 1.73 19.99
CA ILE A 176 -12.05 0.52 20.19
C ILE A 176 -12.04 0.17 21.68
N ASN A 177 -12.37 -1.08 22.01
CA ASN A 177 -12.13 -1.61 23.34
C ASN A 177 -10.78 -2.33 23.35
N LEU A 178 -9.74 -1.65 23.86
CA LEU A 178 -8.38 -2.18 23.82
C LEU A 178 -8.21 -3.49 24.59
N THR A 179 -8.89 -3.63 25.74
CA THR A 179 -8.92 -4.87 26.53
C THR A 179 -9.44 -6.04 25.71
N LYS A 180 -10.56 -5.85 25.01
CA LYS A 180 -11.12 -6.88 24.13
C LYS A 180 -10.18 -7.19 22.96
N THR A 181 -9.61 -6.17 22.32
CA THR A 181 -8.73 -6.40 21.17
C THR A 181 -7.45 -7.15 21.56
N ALA A 182 -6.96 -6.99 22.79
CA ALA A 182 -5.78 -7.72 23.25
C ALA A 182 -5.95 -9.25 23.24
N GLU A 183 -7.18 -9.72 23.44
CA GLU A 183 -7.51 -11.16 23.45
C GLU A 183 -7.85 -11.72 22.06
N MET A 184 -7.97 -10.86 21.04
CA MET A 184 -8.35 -11.25 19.67
C MET A 184 -7.15 -11.82 18.89
N SER A 185 -7.42 -12.67 17.90
CA SER A 185 -6.39 -13.10 16.95
C SER A 185 -5.90 -11.91 16.10
N ALA A 186 -4.71 -12.02 15.50
CA ALA A 186 -4.18 -10.96 14.63
C ALA A 186 -5.14 -10.62 13.48
N ILE A 187 -5.73 -11.65 12.86
CA ILE A 187 -6.71 -11.50 11.77
C ILE A 187 -7.93 -10.72 12.26
N ASP A 188 -8.48 -11.11 13.42
CA ASP A 188 -9.67 -10.46 13.97
C ASP A 188 -9.38 -9.02 14.43
N ARG A 189 -8.17 -8.74 14.94
CA ARG A 189 -7.74 -7.37 15.27
C ARG A 189 -7.67 -6.47 14.05
N ILE A 190 -7.06 -6.95 12.97
CA ILE A 190 -6.97 -6.21 11.71
C ILE A 190 -8.37 -5.97 11.14
N GLU A 191 -9.21 -7.01 11.14
CA GLU A 191 -10.59 -6.89 10.66
C GLU A 191 -11.42 -5.92 11.50
N ASN A 192 -11.26 -5.92 12.83
CA ASN A 192 -11.90 -4.96 13.72
C ASN A 192 -11.51 -3.53 13.36
N ALA A 193 -10.21 -3.25 13.22
CA ALA A 193 -9.72 -1.92 12.87
C ALA A 193 -10.23 -1.46 11.50
N PHE A 194 -10.15 -2.32 10.48
CA PHE A 194 -10.59 -1.99 9.13
C PHE A 194 -12.11 -1.77 9.07
N SER A 195 -12.89 -2.61 9.76
CA SER A 195 -14.34 -2.44 9.91
C SER A 195 -14.72 -1.09 10.53
N VAL A 196 -14.01 -0.67 11.58
CA VAL A 196 -14.28 0.60 12.24
C VAL A 196 -13.92 1.77 11.32
N ALA A 197 -12.74 1.73 10.69
CA ALA A 197 -12.28 2.80 9.80
C ALA A 197 -13.19 3.00 8.59
N GLU A 198 -13.63 1.91 7.96
CA GLU A 198 -14.57 1.93 6.84
C GLU A 198 -15.94 2.51 7.26
N LYS A 199 -16.49 2.05 8.39
CA LYS A 199 -17.81 2.50 8.86
C LYS A 199 -17.82 3.97 9.28
N LYS A 200 -16.75 4.45 9.93
CA LYS A 200 -16.69 5.79 10.53
C LYS A 200 -16.14 6.85 9.60
N TRP A 201 -15.12 6.53 8.81
CA TRP A 201 -14.41 7.51 7.99
C TRP A 201 -14.37 7.16 6.51
N LYS A 202 -15.07 6.10 6.08
CA LYS A 202 -15.10 5.63 4.68
C LYS A 202 -13.70 5.35 4.12
N VAL A 203 -12.76 4.98 4.99
CA VAL A 203 -11.43 4.55 4.59
C VAL A 203 -11.58 3.23 3.82
N PRO A 204 -11.11 3.13 2.58
CA PRO A 204 -11.26 1.93 1.77
C PRO A 204 -10.41 0.79 2.32
N ARG A 205 -10.93 -0.44 2.19
CA ARG A 205 -10.19 -1.66 2.51
C ARG A 205 -9.22 -2.00 1.38
N LEU A 206 -8.02 -1.42 1.44
CA LEU A 206 -6.97 -1.70 0.46
C LEU A 206 -6.29 -3.05 0.74
N LEU A 207 -6.20 -3.44 2.00
CA LEU A 207 -5.56 -4.67 2.47
C LEU A 207 -6.61 -5.68 2.90
N SER A 208 -6.31 -6.97 2.71
CA SER A 208 -7.15 -8.08 3.17
C SER A 208 -6.45 -8.80 4.34
N PRO A 209 -7.16 -9.13 5.42
CA PRO A 209 -6.58 -9.85 6.57
C PRO A 209 -6.12 -11.30 6.31
N LYS A 210 -6.14 -11.79 5.06
CA LYS A 210 -5.83 -13.21 4.78
C LYS A 210 -4.43 -13.58 5.29
N GLY A 211 -4.42 -14.64 6.10
CA GLY A 211 -3.50 -14.83 7.22
C GLY A 211 -2.09 -15.34 6.93
N GLU A 212 -1.39 -14.84 5.91
CA GLU A 212 0.00 -15.31 5.71
C GLU A 212 1.08 -14.21 5.68
N HIS A 213 0.84 -12.97 5.22
CA HIS A 213 1.97 -12.06 4.98
C HIS A 213 1.70 -10.59 5.35
N PHE A 214 2.11 -10.23 6.57
CA PHE A 214 2.61 -8.90 6.93
C PHE A 214 4.07 -9.04 7.40
#